data_AF-A0A5J5VTQ5-F1
#
_entry.id   AF-A0A5J5VTQ5-F1
#
_cell.length_a   1.000
_cell.length_b   1.000
_cell.length_c   1.000
_cell.angle_alpha   90.00
_cell.angle_beta   90.00
_cell.angle_gamma   90.00
#
_symmetry.space_group_name_H-M   'P 1'
#
loop_
_entity.id
_entity.type
_entity.pdbx_description
1 polymer ?
#
loop_
_entity_poly.entity_id
_entity_poly.type
_entity_poly.pdbx_seq_one_letter_code
_entity_poly.pdbx_strand_id
1 'polypeptide(L)'
;MGSIDTPTITENGSTQSYAAAAPADDNQRPLASSNGAQESEATKKRRSGILPLEVGTRVMCRWRDGKYHPVKVIERRKLQSAEPSDYEYYVHYTEFNRRLDEWVKLEQLDLDSVETVVDEKVEDKVASLKMTRHQKRKIDETHVEVGHEELDAASLREHEEFTKVKNIATIELGRYEIETWYFSPFPPEYNDSLKLYFCEFCLNFMKRKEQLQRHMRKCDLKHPPGDEIYRSGTLSMFEVDGKKNKVYGQNLCYLAKLFLDHKTLYYDVDLFLFYVLCECDDRGCHMVGYFSKEKHSEESYNLACILTLPPYQRKGYGKFLIAF
;
A
#
# COMPACT_ATOMS: atom_id res chain seq x y z
N MET A 1 6.78 -54.79 -39.28
CA MET A 1 5.78 -55.06 -40.33
C MET A 1 5.10 -53.72 -40.61
N GLY A 2 5.68 -52.88 -41.48
CA GLY A 2 5.28 -52.69 -42.89
C GLY A 2 4.94 -51.19 -43.06
N SER A 3 5.87 -50.28 -43.39
CA SER A 3 6.41 -49.91 -44.73
C SER A 3 5.31 -49.50 -45.73
N ILE A 4 5.24 -48.22 -46.15
CA ILE A 4 5.90 -47.56 -47.33
C ILE A 4 4.73 -47.11 -48.25
N ASP A 5 4.60 -45.85 -48.69
CA ASP A 5 5.23 -45.30 -49.91
C ASP A 5 5.10 -43.77 -50.04
N THR A 6 6.16 -43.18 -50.59
CA THR A 6 6.19 -41.87 -51.27
C THR A 6 6.11 -42.14 -52.79
N PRO A 7 5.84 -41.13 -53.63
CA PRO A 7 6.84 -40.91 -54.69
C PRO A 7 7.15 -39.42 -54.98
N THR A 8 8.42 -39.23 -55.28
CA THR A 8 9.08 -38.06 -55.90
C THR A 8 9.11 -38.22 -57.43
N ILE A 9 9.30 -37.12 -58.18
CA ILE A 9 9.99 -36.97 -59.50
C ILE A 9 9.70 -35.52 -60.01
N THR A 10 10.63 -34.56 -59.94
CA THR A 10 11.66 -34.12 -60.94
C THR A 10 11.04 -33.38 -62.17
N GLU A 11 11.60 -32.33 -62.80
CA GLU A 11 12.97 -31.79 -62.91
C GLU A 11 12.99 -30.46 -63.72
N ASN A 12 14.10 -29.70 -63.57
CA ASN A 12 14.85 -28.85 -64.55
C ASN A 12 14.22 -27.56 -65.15
N GLY A 13 14.95 -26.46 -65.39
CA GLY A 13 16.39 -26.14 -65.38
C GLY A 13 16.58 -24.62 -65.61
N SER A 14 17.58 -23.96 -64.99
CA SER A 14 18.84 -23.43 -65.60
C SER A 14 18.62 -22.33 -66.68
N THR A 15 19.26 -21.15 -66.67
CA THR A 15 20.71 -20.87 -66.69
C THR A 15 21.07 -19.39 -66.44
N GLN A 16 22.16 -19.20 -65.70
CA GLN A 16 23.34 -18.33 -65.93
C GLN A 16 23.32 -16.78 -65.84
N SER A 17 24.37 -16.37 -65.13
CA SER A 17 24.96 -15.08 -64.79
C SER A 17 25.59 -14.31 -65.95
N TYR A 18 25.60 -12.98 -65.87
CA TYR A 18 26.76 -12.14 -66.24
C TYR A 18 26.79 -10.86 -65.39
N ALA A 19 27.99 -10.52 -64.91
CA ALA A 19 28.31 -9.29 -64.20
C ALA A 19 28.76 -8.21 -65.20
N ALA A 20 28.33 -6.97 -64.99
CA ALA A 20 29.02 -5.77 -65.48
C ALA A 20 28.63 -4.54 -64.63
N ALA A 21 29.61 -3.69 -64.41
CA ALA A 21 29.61 -2.58 -63.46
C ALA A 21 28.85 -1.32 -63.93
N ALA A 22 28.47 -0.51 -62.92
CA ALA A 22 27.96 0.86 -62.81
C ALA A 22 27.95 1.80 -64.06
N PRO A 23 27.04 2.79 -64.07
CA PRO A 23 27.32 4.06 -63.39
C PRO A 23 26.17 4.63 -62.55
N ALA A 24 26.54 5.62 -61.74
CA ALA A 24 25.74 6.34 -60.75
C ALA A 24 24.63 7.21 -61.36
N ASP A 25 23.52 7.37 -60.63
CA ASP A 25 22.88 8.67 -60.45
C ASP A 25 22.07 8.73 -59.15
N ASP A 26 21.97 9.96 -58.66
CA ASP A 26 21.68 10.45 -57.33
C ASP A 26 20.17 10.49 -57.00
N ASN A 27 19.77 10.03 -55.80
CA ASN A 27 18.64 10.61 -55.05
C ASN A 27 18.49 9.98 -53.66
N GLN A 28 19.08 10.65 -52.67
CA GLN A 28 18.85 10.39 -51.25
C GLN A 28 17.43 10.83 -50.82
N ARG A 29 16.66 9.92 -50.24
CA ARG A 29 15.57 10.25 -49.31
C ARG A 29 16.08 10.09 -47.87
N PRO A 30 15.96 11.08 -46.97
CA PRO A 30 16.41 10.92 -45.61
C PRO A 30 15.44 10.06 -44.79
N LEU A 31 16.01 9.11 -44.06
CA LEU A 31 15.37 8.32 -43.02
C LEU A 31 14.97 9.21 -41.84
N ALA A 32 13.72 9.10 -41.41
CA ALA A 32 13.18 9.83 -40.26
C ALA A 32 13.87 9.38 -38.97
N SER A 33 14.65 10.28 -38.38
CA SER A 33 15.21 10.15 -37.04
C SER A 33 14.13 10.39 -35.98
N SER A 34 14.11 9.54 -34.96
CA SER A 34 13.38 9.73 -33.72
C SER A 34 13.74 11.06 -33.07
N ASN A 35 12.81 12.02 -33.09
CA ASN A 35 12.93 13.27 -32.35
C ASN A 35 12.81 13.01 -30.85
N GLY A 36 13.95 12.91 -30.16
CA GLY A 36 14.02 13.30 -28.76
C GLY A 36 13.86 14.81 -28.68
N ALA A 37 12.78 15.30 -28.06
CA ALA A 37 12.58 16.73 -27.87
C ALA A 37 13.73 17.30 -27.02
N GLN A 38 14.58 18.14 -27.62
CA GLN A 38 15.58 18.90 -26.87
C GLN A 38 14.86 19.97 -26.04
N GLU A 39 14.92 19.80 -24.73
CA GLU A 39 14.34 20.73 -23.75
C GLU A 39 15.06 22.09 -23.78
N SER A 40 14.28 23.18 -23.86
CA SER A 40 14.83 24.54 -23.98
C SER A 40 15.63 24.96 -22.72
N GLU A 41 16.70 25.74 -22.91
CA GLU A 41 17.58 26.20 -21.82
C GLU A 41 16.83 27.07 -20.77
N ALA A 42 15.77 27.77 -21.21
CA ALA A 42 14.86 28.51 -20.34
C ALA A 42 14.02 27.59 -19.43
N THR A 43 13.55 26.46 -19.96
CA THR A 43 12.81 25.44 -19.20
C THR A 43 13.73 24.79 -18.15
N LYS A 44 14.99 24.49 -18.50
CA LYS A 44 15.99 23.97 -17.55
C LYS A 44 16.30 24.94 -16.41
N LYS A 45 16.49 26.23 -16.70
CA LYS A 45 16.69 27.26 -15.66
C LYS A 45 15.49 27.41 -14.73
N ARG A 46 14.27 27.39 -15.28
CA ARG A 46 13.03 27.46 -14.47
C ARG A 46 12.88 26.22 -13.57
N ARG A 47 13.16 25.02 -14.11
CA ARG A 47 13.16 23.76 -13.34
C ARG A 47 14.19 23.78 -12.20
N SER A 48 15.39 24.29 -12.42
CA SER A 48 16.42 24.36 -11.35
C SER A 48 16.04 25.27 -10.18
N GLY A 49 15.14 26.23 -10.36
CA GLY A 49 14.72 27.17 -9.31
C GLY A 49 13.53 26.68 -8.46
N ILE A 50 12.79 25.68 -8.94
CA ILE A 50 11.56 25.16 -8.29
C ILE A 50 11.81 23.79 -7.64
N LEU A 51 12.94 23.15 -7.96
CA LEU A 51 13.27 21.82 -7.47
C LEU A 51 14.31 21.84 -6.34
N PRO A 52 14.22 20.91 -5.38
CA PRO A 52 13.12 19.94 -5.21
C PRO A 52 11.82 20.61 -4.73
N LEU A 53 10.67 20.12 -5.18
CA LEU A 53 9.37 20.62 -4.67
C LEU A 53 9.31 20.49 -3.15
N GLU A 54 8.77 21.50 -2.48
CA GLU A 54 8.63 21.53 -1.02
C GLU A 54 7.40 20.75 -0.55
N VAL A 55 7.46 20.26 0.69
CA VAL A 55 6.27 19.65 1.30
C VAL A 55 5.18 20.72 1.43
N GLY A 56 3.96 20.37 1.05
CA GLY A 56 2.82 21.28 0.99
C GLY A 56 2.57 21.88 -0.39
N THR A 57 3.51 21.79 -1.34
CA THR A 57 3.32 22.29 -2.72
C THR A 57 2.11 21.63 -3.38
N ARG A 58 1.30 22.44 -4.07
CA ARG A 58 0.15 21.98 -4.86
C ARG A 58 0.51 22.05 -6.34
N VAL A 59 0.28 20.96 -7.04
CA VAL A 59 0.68 20.76 -8.44
C VAL A 59 -0.24 19.74 -9.09
N MET A 60 -0.33 19.73 -10.42
CA MET A 60 -1.07 18.70 -11.14
C MET A 60 -0.20 17.45 -11.34
N CYS A 61 -0.75 16.27 -11.07
CA CYS A 61 -0.08 14.97 -11.26
C CYS A 61 -0.85 14.11 -12.27
N ARG A 62 -0.12 13.47 -13.20
CA ARG A 62 -0.69 12.52 -14.15
C ARG A 62 -1.02 11.19 -13.46
N TRP A 63 -2.30 10.83 -13.47
CA TRP A 63 -2.82 9.60 -12.89
C TRP A 63 -2.87 8.45 -13.92
N ARG A 64 -3.27 7.26 -13.44
CA ARG A 64 -3.32 6.01 -14.22
C ARG A 64 -4.31 6.04 -15.39
N ASP A 65 -5.26 6.97 -15.39
CA ASP A 65 -6.19 7.22 -16.49
C ASP A 65 -5.60 8.15 -17.57
N GLY A 66 -4.33 8.58 -17.40
CA GLY A 66 -3.64 9.52 -18.27
C GLY A 66 -4.04 10.98 -18.08
N LYS A 67 -5.00 11.27 -17.19
CA LYS A 67 -5.45 12.64 -16.90
C LYS A 67 -4.63 13.24 -15.76
N TYR A 68 -4.62 14.55 -15.69
CA TYR A 68 -3.98 15.31 -14.62
C TYR A 68 -4.98 15.62 -13.53
N HIS A 69 -4.58 15.38 -12.28
CA HIS A 69 -5.40 15.62 -11.09
C HIS A 69 -4.62 16.48 -10.09
N PRO A 70 -5.29 17.38 -9.35
CA PRO A 70 -4.63 18.26 -8.38
C PRO A 70 -4.13 17.49 -7.17
N VAL A 71 -2.82 17.55 -6.91
CA VAL A 71 -2.18 16.91 -5.77
C VAL A 71 -1.52 17.89 -4.82
N LYS A 72 -1.41 17.48 -3.55
CA LYS A 72 -0.55 18.10 -2.55
C LYS A 72 0.64 17.20 -2.25
N VAL A 73 1.85 17.74 -2.27
CA VAL A 73 3.06 17.05 -1.82
C VAL A 73 3.00 16.87 -0.31
N ILE A 74 3.02 15.63 0.16
CA ILE A 74 2.95 15.28 1.58
C ILE A 74 4.34 14.98 2.14
N GLU A 75 5.17 14.27 1.38
CA GLU A 75 6.55 13.98 1.74
C GLU A 75 7.42 13.91 0.48
N ARG A 76 8.74 14.10 0.63
CA ARG A 76 9.72 13.88 -0.44
C ARG A 76 10.88 13.03 0.07
N ARG A 77 11.41 12.16 -0.78
CA ARG A 77 12.63 11.39 -0.50
C ARG A 77 13.61 11.47 -1.66
N LYS A 78 14.90 11.48 -1.34
CA LYS A 78 15.97 11.45 -2.34
C LYS A 78 16.24 9.99 -2.75
N LEU A 79 16.27 9.72 -4.05
CA LEU A 79 16.67 8.41 -4.56
C LEU A 79 18.18 8.23 -4.38
N GLN A 80 18.62 6.98 -4.14
CA GLN A 80 20.05 6.65 -3.98
C GLN A 80 20.84 6.72 -5.31
N SER A 81 20.29 7.33 -6.36
CA SER A 81 20.95 7.49 -7.66
C SER A 81 21.98 8.62 -7.63
N ALA A 82 22.94 8.58 -8.56
CA ALA A 82 24.09 9.48 -8.64
C ALA A 82 23.76 10.93 -9.06
N GLU A 83 22.49 11.23 -9.37
CA GLU A 83 22.04 12.55 -9.84
C GLU A 83 21.57 13.43 -8.65
N PRO A 84 22.02 14.70 -8.54
CA PRO A 84 21.67 15.59 -7.41
C PRO A 84 20.16 15.87 -7.25
N SER A 85 19.36 15.68 -8.30
CA SER A 85 17.95 16.10 -8.40
C SER A 85 16.94 14.95 -8.47
N ASP A 86 17.33 13.71 -8.17
CA ASP A 86 16.44 12.56 -8.29
C ASP A 86 15.62 12.37 -7.00
N TYR A 87 14.36 12.81 -7.04
CA TYR A 87 13.42 12.78 -5.90
C TYR A 87 12.14 12.05 -6.27
N GLU A 88 11.59 11.35 -5.28
CA GLU A 88 10.20 10.87 -5.30
C GLU A 88 9.37 11.68 -4.31
N TYR A 89 8.11 11.89 -4.65
CA TYR A 89 7.16 12.69 -3.90
C TYR A 89 5.97 11.82 -3.51
N TYR A 90 5.67 11.72 -2.22
CA TYR A 90 4.42 11.11 -1.76
C TYR A 90 3.32 12.15 -1.88
N VAL A 91 2.30 11.87 -2.67
CA VAL A 91 1.28 12.85 -3.04
C VAL A 91 -0.10 12.40 -2.60
N HIS A 92 -0.88 13.37 -2.12
CA HIS A 92 -2.30 13.22 -1.86
C HIS A 92 -3.10 13.85 -2.99
N TYR A 93 -4.02 13.09 -3.58
CA TYR A 93 -4.90 13.57 -4.63
C TYR A 93 -6.13 14.21 -4.00
N THR A 94 -6.27 15.53 -4.14
CA THR A 94 -7.25 16.36 -3.41
C THR A 94 -8.69 15.88 -3.58
N GLU A 95 -9.01 15.31 -4.75
CA GLU A 95 -10.36 14.86 -5.11
C GLU A 95 -10.61 13.38 -4.79
N PHE A 96 -9.62 12.70 -4.23
CA PHE A 96 -9.65 11.25 -4.04
C PHE A 96 -9.44 10.87 -2.59
N ASN A 97 -9.85 9.64 -2.25
CA ASN A 97 -9.61 9.09 -0.93
C ASN A 97 -8.11 8.80 -0.74
N ARG A 98 -7.58 9.09 0.46
CA ARG A 98 -6.17 8.87 0.86
C ARG A 98 -5.62 7.47 0.61
N ARG A 99 -6.47 6.45 0.49
CA ARG A 99 -6.07 5.10 0.07
C ARG A 99 -5.40 5.06 -1.31
N LEU A 100 -5.58 6.09 -2.12
CA LEU A 100 -5.00 6.26 -3.45
C LEU A 100 -3.70 7.08 -3.41
N ASP A 101 -3.23 7.50 -2.24
CA ASP A 101 -1.96 8.20 -2.13
C ASP A 101 -0.80 7.26 -2.52
N GLU A 102 0.16 7.81 -3.27
CA GLU A 102 1.29 7.06 -3.82
C GLU A 102 2.56 7.91 -3.94
N TRP A 103 3.70 7.22 -4.05
CA TRP A 103 4.96 7.82 -4.43
C TRP A 103 4.99 8.02 -5.95
N VAL A 104 5.17 9.26 -6.40
CA VAL A 104 5.29 9.62 -7.81
C VAL A 104 6.65 10.24 -8.10
N LYS A 105 7.11 10.04 -9.34
CA LYS A 105 8.32 10.66 -9.85
C LYS A 105 8.05 12.06 -10.38
N LEU A 106 9.12 12.85 -10.48
CA LEU A 106 9.04 14.21 -11.03
C LEU A 106 8.40 14.27 -12.43
N GLU A 107 8.64 13.25 -13.26
CA GLU A 107 8.08 13.14 -14.62
C GLU A 107 6.54 13.04 -14.68
N GLN A 108 5.91 12.68 -13.56
CA GLN A 108 4.45 12.63 -13.44
C GLN A 108 3.85 13.98 -13.04
N LEU A 109 4.68 14.92 -12.55
CA LEU A 109 4.25 16.22 -12.05
C LEU A 109 4.38 17.28 -13.13
N ASP A 110 3.31 18.04 -13.36
CA ASP A 110 3.33 19.18 -14.26
C ASP A 110 3.91 20.42 -13.55
N LEU A 111 5.21 20.66 -13.72
CA LEU A 111 5.91 21.76 -13.06
C LEU A 111 5.44 23.15 -13.47
N ASP A 112 4.75 23.30 -14.60
CA ASP A 112 4.18 24.57 -15.02
C ASP A 112 2.87 24.89 -14.26
N SER A 113 2.26 23.89 -13.63
CA SER A 113 1.05 24.01 -12.81
C SER A 113 1.31 24.23 -11.32
N VAL A 114 2.58 24.38 -10.90
CA VAL A 114 2.92 24.59 -9.49
C VAL A 114 2.28 25.88 -9.00
N GLU A 115 1.36 25.76 -8.05
CA GLU A 115 0.81 26.91 -7.35
C GLU A 115 1.95 27.53 -6.52
N THR A 116 2.37 28.74 -6.89
CA THR A 116 3.24 29.53 -6.01
C THR A 116 2.49 29.73 -4.71
N VAL A 117 3.06 29.27 -3.60
CA VAL A 117 2.52 29.46 -2.26
C VAL A 117 2.26 30.95 -2.08
N VAL A 118 1.01 31.38 -2.27
CA VAL A 118 0.51 32.58 -1.62
C VAL A 118 0.41 32.17 -0.17
N ASP A 119 1.26 32.75 0.67
CA ASP A 119 1.16 32.63 2.12
C ASP A 119 -0.26 33.04 2.53
N GLU A 120 -1.18 32.08 2.58
CA GLU A 120 -2.26 32.15 3.54
C GLU A 120 -1.58 32.04 4.90
N LYS A 121 -1.30 33.21 5.48
CA LYS A 121 -0.98 33.34 6.90
C LYS A 121 -2.16 32.80 7.70
N VAL A 122 -2.19 31.48 7.87
CA VAL A 122 -2.78 30.88 9.05
C VAL A 122 -1.85 31.31 10.18
N GLU A 123 -2.38 32.04 11.16
CA GLU A 123 -1.63 32.47 12.34
C GLU A 123 -1.20 31.24 13.16
N ASP A 124 -0.09 30.61 12.74
CA ASP A 124 0.61 29.59 13.51
C ASP A 124 1.37 30.28 14.65
N LYS A 125 0.78 30.24 15.85
CA LYS A 125 1.54 30.44 17.09
C LYS A 125 2.42 29.21 17.33
N VAL A 126 3.57 29.19 16.66
CA VAL A 126 4.65 28.22 16.89
C VAL A 126 5.31 28.52 18.25
N ALA A 127 5.11 27.63 19.23
CA ALA A 127 6.06 27.44 20.31
C ALA A 127 6.82 26.13 20.03
N SER A 128 7.96 26.25 19.36
CA SER A 128 8.89 25.15 19.11
C SER A 128 9.50 24.67 20.44
N LEU A 129 9.00 23.58 21.00
CA LEU A 129 9.67 22.86 22.08
C LEU A 129 10.20 21.54 21.55
N LYS A 130 11.51 21.50 21.30
CA LYS A 130 12.22 20.26 20.96
C LYS A 130 12.18 19.32 22.17
N MET A 131 11.54 18.17 22.02
CA MET A 131 11.42 17.15 23.06
C MET A 131 12.78 16.50 23.36
N THR A 132 13.08 16.32 24.65
CA THR A 132 14.33 15.68 25.07
C THR A 132 14.20 14.15 25.06
N ARG A 133 15.33 13.45 24.94
CA ARG A 133 15.44 11.97 24.88
C ARG A 133 14.74 11.25 26.04
N HIS A 134 14.49 11.92 27.16
CA HIS A 134 13.78 11.39 28.31
C HIS A 134 12.24 11.42 28.14
N GLN A 135 11.68 12.40 27.43
CA GLN A 135 10.24 12.43 27.13
C GLN A 135 9.82 11.37 26.10
N LYS A 136 10.70 11.02 25.16
CA LYS A 136 10.47 9.91 24.21
C LYS A 136 10.33 8.54 24.90
N ARG A 137 10.95 8.35 26.07
CA ARG A 137 10.78 7.14 26.88
C ARG A 137 9.51 7.15 27.72
N LYS A 138 9.02 8.31 28.16
CA LYS A 138 7.75 8.41 28.88
C LYS A 138 6.53 8.11 27.99
N ILE A 139 6.58 8.44 26.71
CA ILE A 139 5.52 8.12 25.73
C ILE A 139 5.40 6.59 25.52
N ASP A 140 6.49 5.85 25.68
CA ASP A 140 6.53 4.39 25.54
C ASP A 140 6.05 3.65 26.82
N GLU A 141 6.03 4.33 27.97
CA GLU A 141 5.75 3.73 29.30
C GLU A 141 4.45 4.23 29.98
N THR A 142 3.68 5.15 29.38
CA THR A 142 2.44 5.70 29.99
C THR A 142 1.12 5.24 29.34
N HIS A 143 1.10 4.11 28.66
CA HIS A 143 -0.15 3.40 28.32
C HIS A 143 -0.61 2.48 29.46
N VAL A 144 -0.52 2.95 30.70
CA VAL A 144 -1.07 2.28 31.88
C VAL A 144 -1.84 3.31 32.69
N GLU A 145 -3.14 3.09 32.73
CA GLU A 145 -4.17 3.63 33.63
C GLU A 145 -4.89 4.95 33.28
N VAL A 146 -6.13 4.75 32.82
CA VAL A 146 -7.37 5.46 33.18
C VAL A 146 -7.51 6.93 32.76
N GLY A 147 -8.52 7.20 31.92
CA GLY A 147 -9.16 8.52 31.84
C GLY A 147 -9.56 8.90 30.43
N HIS A 148 -10.86 8.90 30.17
CA HIS A 148 -11.50 9.30 28.92
C HIS A 148 -11.53 10.84 28.76
N GLU A 149 -10.37 11.50 28.79
CA GLU A 149 -10.26 12.94 28.59
C GLU A 149 -9.17 13.25 27.55
N GLU A 150 -9.66 13.56 26.35
CA GLU A 150 -8.98 14.36 25.32
C GLU A 150 -7.49 14.07 25.12
N LEU A 151 -7.19 13.10 24.24
CA LEU A 151 -5.97 13.18 23.45
C LEU A 151 -5.92 14.58 22.84
N ASP A 152 -5.00 15.41 23.34
CA ASP A 152 -4.85 16.81 22.93
C ASP A 152 -4.90 16.90 21.39
N ALA A 153 -5.74 17.79 20.86
CA ALA A 153 -5.94 17.95 19.42
C ALA A 153 -4.64 18.25 18.66
N ALA A 154 -3.59 18.76 19.31
CA ALA A 154 -2.24 18.86 18.75
C ALA A 154 -1.54 17.50 18.66
N SER A 155 -1.60 16.66 19.71
CA SER A 155 -1.09 15.29 19.67
C SER A 155 -1.76 14.42 18.60
N LEU A 156 -3.09 14.57 18.41
CA LEU A 156 -3.81 13.92 17.32
C LEU A 156 -3.35 14.43 15.94
N ARG A 157 -3.15 15.74 15.79
CA ARG A 157 -2.65 16.35 14.54
C ARG A 157 -1.21 15.92 14.22
N GLU A 158 -0.31 15.89 15.19
CA GLU A 158 1.07 15.39 15.00
C GLU A 158 1.08 13.90 14.67
N HIS A 159 0.23 13.10 15.31
CA HIS A 159 0.11 11.68 15.00
C HIS A 159 -0.45 11.47 13.58
N GLU A 160 -1.48 12.24 13.18
CA GLU A 160 -1.99 12.23 11.83
C GLU A 160 -0.94 12.65 10.81
N GLU A 161 -0.09 13.64 11.12
CA GLU A 161 1.04 14.08 10.29
C GLU A 161 2.10 13.01 10.11
N PHE A 162 2.52 12.36 11.18
CA PHE A 162 3.48 11.26 11.12
C PHE A 162 2.95 10.06 10.33
N THR A 163 1.64 9.81 10.42
CA THR A 163 0.99 8.65 9.80
C THR A 163 0.43 8.94 8.40
N LYS A 164 0.75 10.10 7.79
CA LYS A 164 0.27 10.42 6.44
C LYS A 164 0.83 9.52 5.36
N VAL A 165 2.06 9.04 5.56
CA VAL A 165 2.73 8.18 4.60
C VAL A 165 2.64 6.74 5.08
N LYS A 166 2.15 5.86 4.20
CA LYS A 166 2.10 4.42 4.50
C LYS A 166 3.52 3.86 4.64
N ASN A 167 3.74 3.08 5.70
CA ASN A 167 5.03 2.48 6.02
C ASN A 167 5.26 1.14 5.32
N ILE A 168 4.25 0.26 5.32
CA ILE A 168 4.26 -0.99 4.56
C ILE A 168 3.57 -0.71 3.24
N ALA A 169 4.17 -1.08 2.11
CA ALA A 169 3.59 -0.88 0.77
C ALA A 169 2.70 -2.06 0.34
N THR A 170 3.13 -3.29 0.62
CA THR A 170 2.39 -4.50 0.25
C THR A 170 2.43 -5.56 1.35
N ILE A 171 1.44 -6.44 1.39
CA ILE A 171 1.44 -7.63 2.25
C ILE A 171 1.15 -8.89 1.44
N GLU A 172 1.66 -10.02 1.90
CA GLU A 172 1.27 -11.35 1.43
C GLU A 172 0.40 -12.02 2.50
N LEU A 173 -0.84 -12.38 2.15
CA LEU A 173 -1.78 -13.08 3.02
C LEU A 173 -2.46 -14.22 2.25
N GLY A 174 -2.12 -15.46 2.63
CA GLY A 174 -2.56 -16.66 1.92
C GLY A 174 -2.07 -16.63 0.47
N ARG A 175 -3.00 -16.71 -0.49
CA ARG A 175 -2.69 -16.66 -1.94
C ARG A 175 -2.62 -15.24 -2.52
N TYR A 176 -2.86 -14.21 -1.71
CA TYR A 176 -2.99 -12.84 -2.20
C TYR A 176 -1.77 -12.00 -1.83
N GLU A 177 -1.33 -11.19 -2.79
CA GLU A 177 -0.51 -10.01 -2.54
C GLU A 177 -1.43 -8.78 -2.58
N ILE A 178 -1.38 -7.95 -1.55
CA ILE A 178 -2.35 -6.86 -1.32
C ILE A 178 -1.59 -5.56 -1.11
N GLU A 179 -1.89 -4.54 -1.91
CA GLU A 179 -1.42 -3.16 -1.69
C GLU A 179 -2.14 -2.55 -0.48
N THR A 180 -1.37 -1.92 0.39
CA THR A 180 -1.86 -1.28 1.62
C THR A 180 -2.33 0.15 1.34
N TRP A 181 -3.22 0.64 2.20
CA TRP A 181 -3.85 1.95 2.02
C TRP A 181 -3.34 2.99 3.01
N TYR A 182 -3.10 2.58 4.24
CA TYR A 182 -2.77 3.49 5.34
C TYR A 182 -1.56 3.00 6.12
N PHE A 183 -0.99 3.91 6.91
CA PHE A 183 0.00 3.57 7.92
C PHE A 183 -0.58 2.63 8.97
N SER A 184 0.22 1.64 9.38
CA SER A 184 -0.06 0.78 10.53
C SER A 184 1.14 0.76 11.49
N PRO A 185 0.95 0.90 12.81
CA PRO A 185 2.02 1.09 13.80
C PRO A 185 2.72 -0.22 14.15
N PHE A 186 3.28 -0.93 13.15
CA PHE A 186 4.07 -2.13 13.39
C PHE A 186 5.26 -1.85 14.32
N PRO A 187 5.73 -2.86 15.07
CA PRO A 187 6.91 -2.73 15.92
C PRO A 187 8.12 -2.15 15.16
N PRO A 188 8.99 -1.35 15.81
CA PRO A 188 10.05 -0.59 15.14
C PRO A 188 11.00 -1.44 14.30
N GLU A 189 11.18 -2.71 14.65
CA GLU A 189 11.97 -3.63 13.85
C GLU A 189 11.43 -3.81 12.43
N TYR A 190 10.17 -3.50 12.11
CA TYR A 190 9.60 -3.62 10.76
C TYR A 190 9.64 -2.33 9.93
N ASN A 191 10.18 -1.22 10.47
CA ASN A 191 10.18 0.10 9.79
C ASN A 191 10.93 0.12 8.45
N ASP A 192 11.87 -0.82 8.23
CA ASP A 192 12.64 -0.96 7.00
C ASP A 192 11.97 -1.86 5.95
N SER A 193 10.82 -2.43 6.28
CA SER A 193 10.19 -3.50 5.50
C SER A 193 9.04 -2.94 4.66
N LEU A 194 9.24 -2.79 3.35
CA LEU A 194 8.17 -2.38 2.44
C LEU A 194 7.12 -3.47 2.21
N LYS A 195 7.47 -4.75 2.44
CA LYS A 195 6.58 -5.89 2.31
C LYS A 195 6.59 -6.76 3.57
N LEU A 196 5.41 -7.15 4.05
CA LEU A 196 5.24 -8.12 5.14
C LEU A 196 4.53 -9.39 4.68
N TYR A 197 4.82 -10.50 5.36
CA TYR A 197 4.28 -11.82 5.07
C TYR A 197 3.47 -12.30 6.27
N PHE A 198 2.17 -12.48 6.12
CA PHE A 198 1.27 -12.91 7.19
C PHE A 198 0.95 -14.40 7.08
N CYS A 199 0.97 -15.09 8.21
CA CYS A 199 0.33 -16.39 8.33
C CYS A 199 -1.19 -16.23 8.23
N GLU A 200 -1.82 -16.92 7.29
CA GLU A 200 -3.26 -16.79 7.03
C GLU A 200 -4.16 -17.27 8.19
N PHE A 201 -3.62 -18.08 9.12
CA PHE A 201 -4.37 -18.64 10.23
C PHE A 201 -4.13 -17.91 11.55
N CYS A 202 -2.88 -17.69 11.94
CA CYS A 202 -2.54 -17.07 13.23
C CYS A 202 -2.25 -15.56 13.15
N LEU A 203 -2.24 -15.02 11.92
CA LEU A 203 -1.93 -13.62 11.60
C LEU A 203 -0.55 -13.14 12.04
N ASN A 204 0.35 -14.03 12.49
CA ASN A 204 1.72 -13.65 12.76
C ASN A 204 2.40 -13.19 11.46
N PHE A 205 3.14 -12.09 11.54
CA PHE A 205 3.76 -11.45 10.38
C PHE A 205 5.28 -11.53 10.44
N MET A 206 5.89 -11.60 9.26
CA MET A 206 7.34 -11.76 9.10
C MET A 206 7.88 -10.86 8.01
N LYS A 207 9.18 -10.54 8.07
CA LYS A 207 9.87 -9.72 7.06
C LYS A 207 10.15 -10.47 5.76
N ARG A 208 10.34 -11.79 5.83
CA ARG A 208 10.81 -12.60 4.70
C ARG A 208 9.92 -13.81 4.46
N LYS A 209 9.79 -14.19 3.19
CA LYS A 209 8.98 -15.34 2.77
C LYS A 209 9.46 -16.66 3.38
N GLU A 210 10.77 -16.85 3.56
CA GLU A 210 11.34 -18.07 4.15
C GLU A 210 10.99 -18.18 5.65
N GLN A 211 10.80 -17.05 6.34
CA GLN A 211 10.33 -17.04 7.74
C GLN A 211 8.89 -17.53 7.82
N LEU A 212 8.02 -17.03 6.93
CA LEU A 212 6.64 -17.50 6.81
C LEU A 212 6.57 -19.00 6.51
N GLN A 213 7.34 -19.48 5.52
CA GLN A 213 7.39 -20.91 5.18
C GLN A 213 7.87 -21.79 6.34
N ARG A 214 8.86 -21.33 7.12
CA ARG A 214 9.28 -22.03 8.35
C ARG A 214 8.21 -22.01 9.43
N HIS A 215 7.49 -20.90 9.57
CA HIS A 215 6.39 -20.77 10.52
C HIS A 215 5.22 -21.70 10.14
N MET A 216 4.79 -21.74 8.88
CA MET A 216 3.69 -22.58 8.42
C MET A 216 3.94 -24.08 8.62
N ARG A 217 5.20 -24.52 8.62
CA ARG A 217 5.57 -25.91 8.95
C ARG A 217 5.42 -26.27 10.43
N LYS A 218 5.30 -25.27 11.32
CA LYS A 218 5.18 -25.42 12.78
C LYS A 218 3.86 -24.90 13.32
N CYS A 219 3.08 -24.20 12.51
CA CYS A 219 1.84 -23.59 12.93
C CYS A 219 0.71 -24.61 12.82
N ASP A 220 0.14 -24.97 13.96
CA ASP A 220 -0.93 -25.95 14.05
C ASP A 220 -2.32 -25.34 13.82
N LEU A 221 -2.43 -24.00 13.83
CA LEU A 221 -3.70 -23.31 13.58
C LEU A 221 -4.13 -23.45 12.12
N LYS A 222 -5.42 -23.76 11.94
CA LYS A 222 -6.11 -23.85 10.64
C LYS A 222 -7.37 -22.98 10.58
N HIS A 223 -7.63 -22.18 11.61
CA HIS A 223 -8.75 -21.25 11.72
C HIS A 223 -8.42 -20.19 12.78
N PRO A 224 -9.18 -19.09 12.88
CA PRO A 224 -9.03 -18.12 13.97
C PRO A 224 -9.13 -18.79 15.36
N PRO A 225 -8.31 -18.38 16.34
CA PRO A 225 -8.29 -18.99 17.67
C PRO A 225 -9.46 -18.47 18.52
N GLY A 226 -10.62 -19.12 18.41
CA GLY A 226 -11.85 -18.74 19.09
C GLY A 226 -12.95 -19.76 18.86
N ASP A 227 -14.14 -19.46 19.35
CA ASP A 227 -15.29 -20.34 19.23
C ASP A 227 -15.97 -20.14 17.88
N GLU A 228 -16.24 -21.22 17.15
CA GLU A 228 -17.07 -21.16 15.96
C GLU A 228 -18.53 -20.98 16.37
N ILE A 229 -19.07 -19.79 16.19
CA ILE A 229 -20.42 -19.41 16.63
C ILE A 229 -21.45 -19.45 15.50
N TYR A 230 -21.00 -19.60 14.25
CA TYR A 230 -21.86 -19.74 13.09
C TYR A 230 -21.18 -20.56 12.00
N ARG A 231 -21.93 -21.45 11.36
CA ARG A 231 -21.53 -22.21 10.17
C ARG A 231 -22.70 -22.28 9.20
N SER A 232 -22.45 -21.95 7.94
CA SER A 232 -23.38 -22.19 6.84
C SER A 232 -22.63 -22.48 5.55
N GLY A 233 -22.71 -23.72 5.07
CA GLY A 233 -21.94 -24.18 3.91
C GLY A 233 -20.43 -23.99 4.15
N THR A 234 -19.78 -23.25 3.26
CA THR A 234 -18.35 -22.93 3.34
C THR A 234 -18.04 -21.68 4.18
N LEU A 235 -19.04 -21.03 4.78
CA LEU A 235 -18.83 -19.83 5.59
C LEU A 235 -18.90 -20.12 7.08
N SER A 236 -17.98 -19.53 7.83
CA SER A 236 -17.89 -19.64 9.28
C SER A 236 -17.63 -18.30 9.93
N MET A 237 -18.23 -18.07 11.10
CA MET A 237 -17.90 -16.94 11.99
C MET A 237 -17.26 -17.48 13.26
N PHE A 238 -16.10 -16.91 13.61
CA PHE A 238 -15.40 -17.20 14.85
C PHE A 238 -15.48 -16.00 15.80
N GLU A 239 -15.87 -16.23 17.05
CA GLU A 239 -15.75 -15.25 18.12
C GLU A 239 -14.40 -15.43 18.83
N VAL A 240 -13.54 -14.43 18.72
CA VAL A 240 -12.21 -14.40 19.33
C VAL A 240 -12.21 -13.35 20.45
N ASP A 241 -12.07 -13.80 21.68
CA ASP A 241 -11.86 -12.93 22.83
C ASP A 241 -10.43 -12.37 22.81
N GLY A 242 -10.28 -11.04 22.69
CA GLY A 242 -8.99 -10.39 22.65
C GLY A 242 -8.16 -10.55 23.94
N LYS A 243 -8.80 -10.69 25.10
CA LYS A 243 -8.12 -10.95 26.38
C LYS A 243 -7.52 -12.36 26.43
N LYS A 244 -8.22 -13.34 25.86
CA LYS A 244 -7.75 -14.74 25.79
C LYS A 244 -6.71 -14.94 24.70
N ASN A 245 -6.86 -14.25 23.57
CA ASN A 245 -6.05 -14.43 22.36
C ASN A 245 -5.30 -13.13 21.98
N LYS A 246 -4.57 -12.54 22.95
CA LYS A 246 -3.93 -11.22 22.80
C LYS A 246 -3.11 -11.06 21.54
N VAL A 247 -2.21 -12.01 21.28
CA VAL A 247 -1.31 -11.97 20.12
C VAL A 247 -2.09 -11.95 18.81
N TYR A 248 -3.12 -12.80 18.69
CA TYR A 248 -3.96 -12.83 17.49
C TYR A 248 -4.74 -11.52 17.33
N GLY A 249 -5.33 -11.01 18.41
CA GLY A 249 -6.07 -9.74 18.40
C GLY A 249 -5.19 -8.56 18.00
N GLN A 250 -3.95 -8.48 18.53
CA GLN A 250 -2.99 -7.43 18.17
C GLN A 250 -2.58 -7.53 16.71
N ASN A 251 -2.25 -8.74 16.24
CA ASN A 251 -1.91 -8.99 14.83
C ASN A 251 -3.06 -8.62 13.88
N LEU A 252 -4.29 -8.94 14.26
CA LEU A 252 -5.50 -8.54 13.54
C LEU A 252 -5.65 -7.01 13.50
N CYS A 253 -5.40 -6.32 14.61
CA CYS A 253 -5.44 -4.86 14.65
C CYS A 253 -4.40 -4.21 13.74
N TYR A 254 -3.15 -4.70 13.72
CA TYR A 254 -2.12 -4.21 12.80
C TYR A 254 -2.51 -4.44 11.33
N LEU A 255 -3.01 -5.63 11.01
CA LEU A 255 -3.51 -5.95 9.67
C LEU A 255 -4.66 -5.02 9.28
N ALA A 256 -5.62 -4.80 10.18
CA ALA A 256 -6.78 -3.97 9.93
C ALA A 256 -6.42 -2.50 9.71
N LYS A 257 -5.47 -1.98 10.50
CA LYS A 257 -5.03 -0.58 10.40
C LYS A 257 -4.38 -0.25 9.05
N LEU A 258 -3.84 -1.24 8.33
CA LEU A 258 -3.36 -1.05 6.94
C LEU A 258 -4.49 -0.66 5.97
N PHE A 259 -5.75 -0.94 6.32
CA PHE A 259 -6.93 -0.73 5.48
C PHE A 259 -8.00 0.16 6.14
N LEU A 260 -7.76 0.66 7.35
CA LEU A 260 -8.63 1.57 8.10
C LEU A 260 -7.87 2.84 8.49
N ASP A 261 -8.38 4.00 8.05
CA ASP A 261 -7.73 5.29 8.31
C ASP A 261 -7.76 5.62 9.81
N HIS A 262 -8.97 5.65 10.41
CA HIS A 262 -9.22 6.14 11.76
C HIS A 262 -9.34 5.05 12.84
N LYS A 263 -8.59 3.95 12.74
CA LYS A 263 -8.52 2.95 13.83
C LYS A 263 -7.55 3.42 14.92
N THR A 264 -8.06 3.72 16.10
CA THR A 264 -7.32 4.33 17.22
C THR A 264 -6.71 3.32 18.19
N LEU A 265 -7.39 2.20 18.44
CA LEU A 265 -6.94 1.17 19.39
C LEU A 265 -6.40 -0.08 18.69
N TYR A 266 -5.16 -0.45 19.02
CA TYR A 266 -4.45 -1.59 18.42
C TYR A 266 -3.63 -2.44 19.40
N TYR A 267 -3.24 -1.91 20.56
CA TYR A 267 -2.56 -2.67 21.63
C TYR A 267 -3.53 -3.26 22.66
N ASP A 268 -4.51 -2.45 23.10
CA ASP A 268 -5.46 -2.78 24.16
C ASP A 268 -6.63 -3.61 23.64
N VAL A 269 -6.32 -4.84 23.22
CA VAL A 269 -7.29 -5.78 22.65
C VAL A 269 -8.15 -6.48 23.70
N ASP A 270 -7.77 -6.38 24.98
CA ASP A 270 -8.44 -7.05 26.11
C ASP A 270 -9.93 -6.68 26.25
N LEU A 271 -10.28 -5.47 25.82
CA LEU A 271 -11.62 -4.90 25.90
C LEU A 271 -12.53 -5.32 24.74
N PHE A 272 -12.00 -6.03 23.74
CA PHE A 272 -12.71 -6.33 22.50
C PHE A 272 -13.01 -7.82 22.33
N LEU A 273 -14.16 -8.08 21.71
CA LEU A 273 -14.46 -9.32 20.99
C LEU A 273 -14.23 -9.06 19.50
N PHE A 274 -13.67 -10.04 18.80
CA PHE A 274 -13.47 -10.01 17.37
C PHE A 274 -14.29 -11.11 16.72
N TYR A 275 -15.14 -10.73 15.77
CA TYR A 275 -15.98 -11.63 14.98
C TYR A 275 -15.34 -11.79 13.61
N VAL A 276 -14.65 -12.90 13.40
CA VAL A 276 -13.85 -13.17 12.20
C VAL A 276 -14.63 -14.06 11.24
N LEU A 277 -14.96 -13.52 10.07
CA LEU A 277 -15.62 -14.23 9.00
C LEU A 277 -14.59 -14.95 8.12
N CYS A 278 -14.83 -16.23 7.85
CA CYS A 278 -13.96 -17.07 7.05
C CYS A 278 -14.71 -17.78 5.92
N GLU A 279 -14.01 -17.98 4.80
CA GLU A 279 -14.30 -19.05 3.83
C GLU A 279 -13.50 -20.30 4.24
N CYS A 280 -14.14 -21.44 4.43
CA CYS A 280 -13.49 -22.69 4.81
C CYS A 280 -13.40 -23.67 3.63
N ASP A 281 -12.20 -24.23 3.45
CA ASP A 281 -11.88 -25.31 2.51
C ASP A 281 -11.17 -26.47 3.26
N ASP A 282 -10.72 -27.49 2.52
CA ASP A 282 -10.04 -28.67 3.10
C ASP A 282 -8.73 -28.35 3.85
N ARG A 283 -8.14 -27.16 3.62
CA ARG A 283 -6.92 -26.67 4.28
C ARG A 283 -7.21 -25.92 5.56
N GLY A 284 -8.43 -25.42 5.76
CA GLY A 284 -8.81 -24.66 6.94
C GLY A 284 -9.81 -23.53 6.65
N CYS A 285 -9.94 -22.60 7.58
CA CYS A 285 -10.80 -21.43 7.50
C CYS A 285 -9.97 -20.17 7.27
N HIS A 286 -10.18 -19.56 6.10
CA HIS A 286 -9.44 -18.42 5.56
C HIS A 286 -10.20 -17.14 5.84
N MET A 287 -9.60 -16.23 6.60
CA MET A 287 -10.21 -14.93 6.92
C MET A 287 -10.53 -14.14 5.63
N VAL A 288 -11.76 -13.64 5.56
CA VAL A 288 -12.22 -12.72 4.49
C VAL A 288 -12.57 -11.34 5.01
N GLY A 289 -12.89 -11.23 6.30
CA GLY A 289 -13.21 -9.98 6.96
C GLY A 289 -13.46 -10.19 8.45
N TYR A 290 -13.66 -9.10 9.17
CA TYR A 290 -14.03 -9.15 10.57
C TYR A 290 -14.80 -7.91 10.98
N PHE A 291 -15.43 -7.98 12.16
CA PHE A 291 -15.71 -6.79 12.93
C PHE A 291 -15.27 -6.95 14.39
N SER A 292 -15.00 -5.85 15.07
CA SER A 292 -14.74 -5.82 16.51
C SER A 292 -15.87 -5.14 17.26
N LYS A 293 -16.12 -5.60 18.49
CA LYS A 293 -17.12 -5.06 19.40
C LYS A 293 -16.49 -4.91 20.79
N GLU A 294 -16.72 -3.78 21.43
CA GLU A 294 -16.34 -3.60 22.83
C GLU A 294 -17.19 -4.51 23.71
N LYS A 295 -16.56 -5.18 24.67
CA LYS A 295 -17.29 -6.02 25.62
C LYS A 295 -18.29 -5.20 26.42
N HIS A 296 -17.90 -3.98 26.78
CA HIS A 296 -18.67 -3.05 27.60
C HIS A 296 -18.55 -1.68 26.91
N SER A 297 -19.60 -1.28 26.19
CA SER A 297 -19.66 0.03 25.53
C SER A 297 -20.65 0.92 26.28
N GLU A 298 -20.19 2.08 26.76
CA GLU A 298 -21.05 3.03 27.47
C GLU A 298 -22.19 3.55 26.58
N GLU A 299 -21.87 3.77 25.30
CA GLU A 299 -22.81 4.23 24.28
C GLU A 299 -23.59 3.08 23.61
N SER A 300 -23.39 1.84 24.09
CA SER A 300 -24.04 0.62 23.58
C SER A 300 -23.78 0.36 22.09
N TYR A 301 -22.61 0.73 21.58
CA TYR A 301 -22.23 0.40 20.22
C TYR A 301 -22.09 -1.11 20.04
N ASN A 302 -22.79 -1.64 19.04
CA ASN A 302 -22.67 -3.05 18.64
C ASN A 302 -21.50 -3.29 17.67
N LEU A 303 -20.86 -2.22 17.19
CA LEU A 303 -19.79 -2.24 16.21
C LEU A 303 -18.74 -1.16 16.54
N ALA A 304 -17.47 -1.55 16.65
CA ALA A 304 -16.35 -0.62 16.80
C ALA A 304 -15.57 -0.43 15.49
N CYS A 305 -15.14 -1.54 14.86
CA CYS A 305 -14.48 -1.52 13.55
C CYS A 305 -15.02 -2.65 12.69
N ILE A 306 -15.12 -2.43 11.38
CA ILE A 306 -15.49 -3.45 10.41
C ILE A 306 -14.54 -3.39 9.21
N LEU A 307 -14.14 -4.55 8.71
CA LEU A 307 -13.29 -4.66 7.53
C LEU A 307 -13.64 -5.90 6.72
N THR A 308 -13.83 -5.73 5.43
CA THR A 308 -13.68 -6.81 4.45
C THR A 308 -12.33 -6.64 3.77
N LEU A 309 -11.48 -7.68 3.78
CA LEU A 309 -10.16 -7.63 3.18
C LEU A 309 -10.26 -7.29 1.68
N PRO A 310 -9.34 -6.49 1.11
CA PRO A 310 -9.49 -5.94 -0.24
C PRO A 310 -9.82 -6.98 -1.34
N PRO A 311 -9.20 -8.19 -1.39
CA PRO A 311 -9.52 -9.19 -2.41
C PRO A 311 -10.94 -9.78 -2.33
N TYR A 312 -11.63 -9.56 -1.22
CA TYR A 312 -12.97 -10.07 -0.93
C TYR A 312 -14.05 -8.98 -0.95
N GLN A 313 -13.68 -7.73 -1.21
CA GLN A 313 -14.64 -6.64 -1.33
C GLN A 313 -15.57 -6.82 -2.54
N ARG A 314 -16.76 -6.21 -2.46
CA ARG A 314 -17.83 -6.27 -3.49
C ARG A 314 -18.38 -7.67 -3.79
N LYS A 315 -18.11 -8.67 -2.92
CA LYS A 315 -18.67 -10.03 -2.99
C LYS A 315 -19.81 -10.30 -2.02
N GLY A 316 -20.29 -9.28 -1.29
CA GLY A 316 -21.39 -9.40 -0.33
C GLY A 316 -20.98 -9.61 1.13
N TYR A 317 -19.72 -9.96 1.41
CA TYR A 317 -19.23 -10.20 2.79
C TYR A 317 -19.42 -9.01 3.74
N GLY A 318 -19.24 -7.77 3.27
CA GLY A 318 -19.51 -6.60 4.09
C GLY A 318 -20.96 -6.51 4.55
N LYS A 319 -21.93 -6.86 3.69
CA LYS A 319 -23.35 -6.92 4.07
C LYS A 319 -23.62 -8.04 5.07
N PHE A 320 -22.95 -9.18 4.89
CA PHE A 320 -23.04 -10.29 5.85
C PHE A 320 -22.54 -9.88 7.23
N LEU A 321 -21.35 -9.25 7.31
CA LEU A 321 -20.78 -8.78 8.57
C LEU A 321 -21.66 -7.75 9.29
N ILE A 322 -22.36 -6.89 8.56
CA ILE A 322 -23.29 -5.90 9.13
C ILE A 322 -24.57 -6.57 9.66
N ALA A 323 -25.04 -7.62 9.00
CA ALA A 323 -26.30 -8.28 9.33
C ALA A 323 -26.19 -9.30 10.47
N PHE A 324 -24.98 -9.78 10.76
CA PHE A 324 -24.69 -10.79 11.77
C PHE A 324 -24.87 -10.25 13.20
#